data_AF-A0A1B8UJ12-F1
#
_entry.id   AF-A0A1B8UJ12-F1
#
_cell.length_a   1.000
_cell.length_b   1.000
_cell.length_c   1.000
_cell.angle_alpha   90.00
_cell.angle_beta   90.00
_cell.angle_gamma   90.00
#
_symmetry.space_group_name_H-M   'P 1'
#
loop_
_entity.id
_entity.type
_entity.pdbx_description
1 polymer ?
#
loop_
_entity_poly.entity_id
_entity_poly.type
_entity_poly.pdbx_seq_one_letter_code
_entity_poly.pdbx_strand_id
1 'polypeptide(L)' 'MTTEDGKAISYRYNGDNLMIERTEGGVTTRYYYDYRAKIVAEGKVEGNGSITVAYVHDSTGKLRR' A
#
# COMPACT_ATOMS: atom_id res chain seq x y z
N MET A 1 -5.68 10.96 -10.58
CA MET A 1 -7.12 10.79 -10.86
C MET A 1 -7.86 11.34 -9.66
N THR A 2 -8.88 12.17 -9.83
CA THR A 2 -9.67 12.71 -8.72
C THR A 2 -10.90 11.83 -8.52
N THR A 3 -11.24 11.45 -7.28
CA THR A 3 -12.53 10.78 -7.01
C THR A 3 -13.69 11.76 -7.20
N GLU A 4 -14.91 11.23 -7.25
CA GLU A 4 -16.16 12.00 -7.24
C GLU A 4 -16.23 13.01 -6.07
N ASP A 5 -15.55 12.70 -4.95
CA ASP A 5 -15.44 13.57 -3.77
C ASP A 5 -14.31 14.61 -3.85
N GLY A 6 -13.64 14.77 -5.00
CA GLY A 6 -12.54 15.71 -5.17
C GLY A 6 -11.22 15.30 -4.48
N LYS A 7 -11.12 14.07 -3.96
CA LYS A 7 -9.86 13.57 -3.38
C LYS A 7 -8.91 13.17 -4.50
N ALA A 8 -7.70 13.73 -4.50
CA ALA A 8 -6.64 13.29 -5.38
C ALA A 8 -6.24 11.85 -5.05
N ILE A 9 -6.27 11.00 -6.07
CA ILE A 9 -5.69 9.65 -6.06
C ILE A 9 -4.47 9.61 -6.98
N SER A 10 -3.38 9.05 -6.48
CA SER A 10 -2.18 8.71 -7.24
C SER A 10 -1.74 7.26 -6.96
N TYR A 11 -1.04 6.69 -7.94
CA TYR A 11 -0.52 5.32 -7.90
C TYR A 11 0.94 5.33 -8.35
N ARG A 12 1.77 4.46 -7.75
CA ARG A 12 3.13 4.17 -8.21
C ARG A 12 3.30 2.68 -8.40
N TYR A 13 4.02 2.31 -9.45
CA TYR A 13 4.26 0.93 -9.85
C TYR A 13 5.77 0.67 -9.91
N ASN A 14 6.18 -0.56 -9.64
CA ASN A 14 7.57 -1.01 -9.86
C ASN A 14 7.79 -1.44 -11.33
N GLY A 15 8.99 -1.94 -11.65
CA GLY A 15 9.35 -2.41 -12.99
C GLY A 15 8.57 -3.64 -13.48
N ASP A 16 7.97 -4.40 -12.55
CA ASP A 16 7.14 -5.58 -12.84
C ASP A 16 5.65 -5.22 -12.98
N ASN A 17 5.33 -3.92 -13.03
CA ASN A 17 3.96 -3.39 -13.09
C ASN A 17 3.10 -3.74 -11.85
N LEU A 18 3.72 -3.99 -10.69
CA LEU A 18 3.04 -4.17 -9.41
C LEU A 18 2.87 -2.81 -8.72
N MET A 19 1.69 -2.56 -8.14
CA MET A 19 1.39 -1.32 -7.43
C MET A 19 2.12 -1.28 -6.09
N ILE A 20 3.05 -0.36 -5.91
CA ILE A 20 3.84 -0.24 -4.67
C ILE A 20 3.35 0.88 -3.75
N GLU A 21 2.68 1.90 -4.30
CA GLU A 21 2.07 2.97 -3.50
C GLU A 21 0.73 3.40 -4.08
N ARG A 22 -0.23 3.66 -3.19
CA ARG A 22 -1.50 4.35 -3.48
C ARG A 22 -1.65 5.50 -2.50
N THR A 23 -1.81 6.71 -2.99
CA THR A 23 -2.17 7.86 -2.16
C THR A 23 -3.60 8.27 -2.46
N GLU A 24 -4.44 8.40 -1.44
CA GLU A 24 -5.81 8.90 -1.54
C GLU A 24 -6.10 9.85 -0.39
N GLY A 25 -6.49 11.09 -0.70
CA GLY A 25 -6.89 12.06 0.32
C GLY A 25 -5.82 12.37 1.36
N GLY A 26 -4.53 12.34 0.98
CA GLY A 26 -3.39 12.60 1.87
C GLY A 26 -2.90 11.38 2.66
N VAL A 27 -3.56 10.23 2.52
CA VAL A 27 -3.13 8.95 3.11
C VAL A 27 -2.42 8.14 2.05
N THR A 28 -1.23 7.62 2.36
CA THR A 28 -0.48 6.73 1.46
C THR A 28 -0.44 5.31 2.00
N THR A 29 -0.83 4.33 1.21
CA THR A 29 -0.61 2.91 1.49
C THR A 29 0.57 2.41 0.66
N ARG A 30 1.51 1.72 1.31
CA ARG A 30 2.67 1.04 0.70
C ARG A 30 2.44 -0.47 0.67
N TYR A 31 2.77 -1.11 -0.45
CA TYR A 31 2.66 -2.55 -0.63
C TYR A 31 4.03 -3.18 -0.88
N TYR A 32 4.32 -4.28 -0.20
CA TYR A 32 5.55 -5.05 -0.34
C TYR A 32 5.22 -6.45 -0.84
N TYR A 33 6.00 -6.93 -1.81
CA TYR A 33 5.75 -8.19 -2.50
C TYR A 33 6.87 -9.21 -2.27
N ASP A 34 6.52 -10.50 -2.30
CA ASP A 34 7.50 -11.57 -2.50
C ASP A 34 7.86 -11.72 -3.99
N TYR A 35 8.81 -12.62 -4.28
CA TYR A 35 9.26 -12.92 -5.64
C TYR A 35 8.17 -13.54 -6.55
N ARG A 36 7.02 -13.92 -5.98
CA ARG A 36 5.87 -14.50 -6.69
C ARG A 36 4.77 -13.46 -6.90
N ALA A 37 5.06 -12.18 -6.69
CA ALA A 37 4.10 -11.08 -6.77
C ALA A 37 2.94 -11.19 -5.77
N LYS A 38 3.15 -11.83 -4.61
CA LYS A 38 2.17 -11.82 -3.50
C LYS A 38 2.50 -10.72 -2.51
N ILE A 39 1.50 -10.00 -2.05
CA ILE A 39 1.66 -9.02 -0.97
C ILE A 39 2.10 -9.75 0.29
N VAL A 40 3.19 -9.30 0.89
CA VAL A 40 3.72 -9.80 2.17
C VAL A 40 3.60 -8.78 3.29
N ALA A 41 3.47 -7.49 2.96
CA ALA A 41 3.16 -6.47 3.94
C ALA A 41 2.45 -5.27 3.32
N GLU A 42 1.67 -4.58 4.14
CA GLU A 42 1.21 -3.23 3.84
C GLU A 42 1.43 -2.28 5.02
N GLY A 43 1.73 -1.03 4.69
CA GLY A 43 1.91 0.04 5.66
C GLY A 43 1.15 1.29 5.26
N LYS A 44 0.42 1.88 6.20
CA LYS A 44 -0.28 3.14 6.03
C LYS A 44 0.60 4.27 6.55
N VAL A 45 0.86 5.25 5.70
CA VAL A 45 1.57 6.49 6.00
C VAL A 45 0.54 7.61 5.98
N GLU A 46 0.27 8.17 7.16
CA GLU A 46 -0.61 9.33 7.30
C GLU A 46 0.11 10.59 6.81
N GLY A 47 -0.65 11.65 6.47
CA GLY A 47 -0.07 12.91 5.98
C GLY A 47 0.88 13.61 6.97
N ASN A 48 0.84 13.25 8.25
CA ASN A 48 1.76 13.73 9.28
C ASN A 48 3.05 12.89 9.41
N GLY A 49 3.26 11.92 8.52
CA GLY A 49 4.43 11.03 8.51
C GLY A 49 4.35 9.85 9.48
N SER A 50 3.26 9.71 10.25
CA SER A 50 3.04 8.52 11.09
C SER A 50 2.87 7.28 10.22
N ILE A 51 3.53 6.19 10.62
CA ILE A 51 3.45 4.89 9.93
C ILE A 51 2.71 3.92 10.84
N THR A 52 1.64 3.33 10.31
CA THR A 52 0.99 2.16 10.92
C THR A 52 1.24 0.96 10.01
N VAL A 53 1.92 -0.06 10.52
CA VAL A 53 1.97 -1.36 9.82
C VAL A 53 0.57 -1.95 9.92
N ALA A 54 -0.08 -2.14 8.78
CA ALA A 54 -1.44 -2.64 8.75
C ALA A 54 -1.45 -4.18 8.77
N TYR A 55 -0.60 -4.84 7.96
CA TYR A 55 -0.50 -6.30 7.95
C TYR A 55 0.88 -6.81 7.54
N VAL A 56 1.27 -7.97 8.09
CA VAL A 56 2.35 -8.81 7.59
C VAL A 56 1.81 -10.21 7.34
N HIS A 57 2.01 -10.76 6.14
CA HIS A 57 1.68 -12.16 5.85
C HIS A 57 2.80 -13.05 6.38
N ASP A 58 2.45 -14.04 7.21
CA ASP A 58 3.38 -15.11 7.54
C ASP A 58 3.60 -16.05 6.33
N SER A 59 4.55 -16.99 6.44
CA SER A 59 4.90 -17.94 5.36
C SER A 59 3.75 -18.84 4.89
N THR A 60 2.60 -18.81 5.59
CA THR A 60 1.37 -19.52 5.22
C THR A 60 0.34 -18.63 4.50
N GLY A 61 0.67 -17.36 4.28
CA GLY A 61 -0.22 -16.36 3.70
C GLY A 61 -1.26 -15.82 4.68
N LYS A 62 -1.18 -16.17 5.97
CA LYS A 62 -2.18 -15.79 6.96
C LYS A 62 -1.87 -14.41 7.55
N LEU A 63 -2.91 -13.59 7.66
CA LEU A 63 -2.85 -12.25 8.24
C LEU A 63 -2.49 -12.33 9.73
N ARG A 64 -1.44 -11.60 10.13
CA ARG A 64 -1.18 -11.29 11.54
C ARG A 64 -1.25 -9.77 11.73
N ARG A 65 -2.07 -9.35 12.70
CA ARG A 65 -2.15 -7.97 13.20
C ARG A 65 -1.18 -7.78 14.35
#